data_AF-A0A440B562-F1
#
_entry.id   AF-A0A440B562-F1
#
_cell.length_a   1.000
_cell.length_b   1.000
_cell.length_c   1.000
_cell.angle_alpha   90.00
_cell.angle_beta   90.00
_cell.angle_gamma   90.00
#
_symmetry.space_group_name_H-M   'P 1'
#
loop_
_entity.id
_entity.type
_entity.pdbx_description
1 polymer ?
#
loop_
_entity_poly.entity_id
_entity_poly.type
_entity_poly.pdbx_seq_one_letter_code
_entity_poly.pdbx_strand_id
1 'polypeptide(L)' 'MPSKEQIVKAMDEWLSTRGLHPAEENMIEELKRAGGFGWAPLVTSANMFAEVMPDIVVSAVRKARSQGKCKEWPSA' A
#
# COMPACT_ATOMS: atom_id res chain seq x y z
N MET A 1 9.70 10.16 -9.13
CA MET A 1 8.39 9.75 -8.55
C MET A 1 7.61 8.96 -9.59
N PRO A 2 6.97 7.85 -9.22
CA PRO A 2 6.14 7.06 -10.13
C PRO A 2 4.91 7.86 -10.60
N SER A 3 4.40 7.53 -11.79
CA SER A 3 3.14 8.07 -12.30
C SER A 3 1.94 7.51 -11.52
N LYS A 4 0.78 8.14 -11.66
CA LYS A 4 -0.47 7.69 -11.04
C LYS A 4 -0.83 6.27 -11.48
N GLU A 5 -0.67 5.96 -12.75
CA GLU A 5 -0.94 4.64 -13.33
C GLU A 5 0.00 3.58 -12.75
N GLN A 6 1.29 3.93 -12.56
CA GLN A 6 2.26 3.04 -11.94
C GLN A 6 1.92 2.76 -10.48
N ILE A 7 1.49 3.78 -9.72
CA ILE A 7 1.06 3.62 -8.33
C ILE A 7 -0.19 2.74 -8.24
N VAL A 8 -1.22 3.04 -9.02
CA VAL A 8 -2.48 2.28 -9.02
C VAL A 8 -2.22 0.81 -9.36
N LYS A 9 -1.41 0.56 -10.40
CA LYS A 9 -1.00 -0.80 -10.77
C LYS A 9 -0.24 -1.51 -9.64
N ALA A 10 0.66 -0.82 -8.94
CA ALA A 10 1.37 -1.39 -7.80
C ALA A 10 0.42 -1.75 -6.66
N MET A 11 -0.58 -0.92 -6.36
CA MET A 11 -1.57 -1.21 -5.32
C MET A 11 -2.52 -2.35 -5.72
N ASP A 12 -2.88 -2.46 -7.01
CA ASP A 12 -3.59 -3.64 -7.53
C ASP A 12 -2.78 -4.93 -7.35
N GLU A 13 -1.47 -4.86 -7.59
CA GLU A 13 -0.58 -5.98 -7.34
C GLU A 13 -0.57 -6.37 -5.85
N TRP A 14 -0.58 -5.39 -4.95
CA TRP A 14 -0.67 -5.64 -3.50
C TRP A 14 -2.00 -6.26 -3.09
N LEU A 15 -3.13 -5.78 -3.63
CA LEU A 15 -4.47 -6.34 -3.37
C LEU A 15 -4.58 -7.79 -3.82
N SER A 16 -3.79 -8.21 -4.81
CA SER A 16 -3.74 -9.63 -5.22
C SER A 16 -3.04 -10.55 -4.21
N THR A 17 -2.44 -10.01 -3.13
CA THR A 17 -1.70 -10.77 -2.11
C THR A 17 -2.63 -11.78 -1.42
N ARG A 18 -2.24 -13.06 -1.42
CA ARG A 18 -3.05 -14.10 -0.74
C ARG A 18 -2.94 -13.97 0.77
N GLY A 19 -4.05 -14.18 1.47
CA GLY A 19 -4.12 -14.19 2.93
C GLY A 19 -4.14 -12.80 3.57
N LEU A 20 -4.57 -11.78 2.83
CA LEU A 20 -4.85 -10.48 3.41
C LEU A 20 -6.02 -10.56 4.39
N HIS A 21 -5.90 -9.84 5.50
CA HIS A 21 -6.99 -9.58 6.43
C HIS A 21 -7.83 -8.41 5.89
N PRO A 22 -9.16 -8.34 6.12
CA PRO A 22 -9.99 -7.24 5.61
C PRO A 22 -9.47 -5.83 5.93
N ALA A 23 -8.86 -5.65 7.10
CA ALA A 23 -8.22 -4.38 7.46
C ALA A 23 -7.00 -4.02 6.58
N GLU A 24 -6.22 -5.03 6.16
CA GLU A 24 -5.10 -4.84 5.24
C GLU A 24 -5.59 -4.52 3.83
N GLU A 25 -6.65 -5.20 3.37
CA GLU A 25 -7.29 -4.91 2.07
C GLU A 25 -7.79 -3.46 2.02
N ASN A 26 -8.58 -3.06 3.01
CA ASN A 26 -9.10 -1.68 3.11
C ASN A 26 -7.97 -0.63 3.13
N MET A 27 -6.90 -0.90 3.87
CA MET A 27 -5.73 -0.01 3.88
C MET A 27 -5.10 0.10 2.49
N ILE A 28 -4.89 -1.01 1.78
CA ILE A 28 -4.31 -0.99 0.43
C ILE A 28 -5.26 -0.29 -0.57
N GLU A 29 -6.57 -0.47 -0.43
CA GLU A 29 -7.56 0.26 -1.25
C GLU A 29 -7.50 1.78 -1.03
N GLU A 30 -7.35 2.23 0.22
CA GLU A 30 -7.17 3.65 0.52
C GLU A 30 -5.84 4.19 -0.03
N LEU A 31 -4.75 3.41 0.03
CA LEU A 31 -3.49 3.77 -0.62
C LEU A 31 -3.65 3.87 -2.15
N LYS A 32 -4.39 2.94 -2.77
CA LYS A 32 -4.72 2.98 -4.20
C LYS A 32 -5.50 4.25 -4.56
N ARG A 33 -6.52 4.59 -3.76
CA ARG A 33 -7.33 5.79 -3.93
C ARG A 33 -6.48 7.05 -3.81
N ALA A 34 -5.66 7.17 -2.76
CA ALA A 34 -4.73 8.27 -2.58
C ALA A 34 -3.72 8.36 -3.74
N GLY A 35 -3.18 7.22 -4.16
CA GLY A 35 -2.28 7.09 -5.30
C GLY A 35 -2.86 7.56 -6.64
N GLY A 36 -4.17 7.47 -6.82
CA GLY A 36 -4.89 8.04 -7.96
C GLY A 36 -4.78 9.57 -8.05
N PHE A 37 -4.48 10.26 -6.93
CA PHE A 37 -4.21 11.69 -6.91
C PHE A 37 -2.72 12.02 -7.10
N GLY A 38 -1.82 11.05 -6.92
CA GLY A 38 -0.38 11.18 -7.17
C GLY A 38 0.48 10.68 -6.02
N TRP A 39 1.80 10.89 -6.13
CA TRP A 39 2.78 10.44 -5.14
C TRP A 39 2.64 11.11 -3.77
N ALA A 40 2.45 12.44 -3.73
CA ALA A 40 2.37 13.15 -2.45
C ALA A 40 1.15 12.70 -1.60
N PRO A 41 -0.07 12.59 -2.15
CA PRO A 41 -1.19 12.01 -1.41
C PRO A 41 -0.95 10.58 -0.94
N LEU A 42 -0.33 9.73 -1.77
CA LEU A 42 0.04 8.36 -1.40
C LEU A 42 0.94 8.35 -0.15
N VAL A 43 2.04 9.13 -0.16
CA VAL A 43 2.99 9.18 0.95
C VAL A 43 2.33 9.70 2.22
N THR A 44 1.48 10.73 2.12
CA THR A 44 0.72 11.23 3.28
C THR A 44 -0.15 10.14 3.88
N SER A 45 -0.91 9.40 3.06
CA SER A 45 -1.74 8.29 3.53
C SER A 45 -0.91 7.14 4.10
N ALA A 46 0.21 6.80 3.47
CA ALA A 46 1.11 5.75 3.94
C ALA A 46 1.72 6.10 5.31
N ASN A 47 2.15 7.36 5.49
CA ASN A 47 2.67 7.82 6.78
C ASN A 47 1.58 7.78 7.87
N MET A 48 0.36 8.22 7.56
CA MET A 48 -0.77 8.13 8.49
C MET A 48 -1.04 6.67 8.92
N PHE A 49 -1.07 5.72 7.98
CA PHE A 49 -1.30 4.32 8.31
C PHE A 49 -0.16 3.70 9.11
N ALA A 50 1.09 4.07 8.80
CA ALA A 50 2.25 3.61 9.55
C ALA A 50 2.24 4.12 11.00
N GLU A 51 1.67 5.31 11.24
CA GLU A 51 1.53 5.88 12.58
C GLU A 51 0.37 5.26 13.37
N VAL A 52 -0.82 5.17 12.75
CA VAL A 52 -2.06 4.80 13.45
C VAL A 52 -2.27 3.29 13.52
N MET A 53 -1.81 2.54 12.52
CA MET A 53 -2.02 1.09 12.42
C MET A 53 -0.74 0.35 11.98
N PRO A 54 0.36 0.48 12.75
CA PRO A 54 1.66 -0.09 12.37
C PRO A 54 1.63 -1.61 12.18
N ASP A 55 0.85 -2.33 12.99
CA ASP A 55 0.75 -3.79 12.89
C ASP A 55 0.10 -4.25 11.58
N ILE A 56 -0.91 -3.53 11.12
CA ILE A 56 -1.59 -3.79 9.84
C ILE A 56 -0.63 -3.53 8.69
N VAL A 57 0.10 -2.41 8.72
CA VAL A 57 1.12 -2.08 7.71
C VAL A 57 2.21 -3.15 7.66
N VAL A 58 2.79 -3.50 8.80
CA VAL A 58 3.88 -4.50 8.88
C VAL A 58 3.40 -5.85 8.38
N SER A 59 2.20 -6.28 8.77
CA SER A 59 1.63 -7.55 8.34
C SER A 59 1.37 -7.57 6.83
N ALA A 60 0.68 -6.56 6.28
CA ALA A 60 0.39 -6.46 4.85
C ALA A 60 1.68 -6.44 4.00
N VAL A 61 2.66 -5.62 4.41
CA VAL A 61 3.96 -5.50 3.71
C VAL A 61 4.71 -6.82 3.72
N ARG A 62 4.75 -7.53 4.86
CA ARG A 62 5.41 -8.85 4.95
C ARG A 62 4.77 -9.86 4.01
N LYS A 63 3.43 -9.94 3.97
CA LYS A 63 2.69 -10.85 3.08
C LYS A 63 2.90 -10.53 1.60
N ALA A 64 2.88 -9.24 1.25
CA ALA A 64 3.11 -8.81 -0.13
C ALA A 64 4.56 -9.07 -0.55
N ARG A 65 5.55 -8.81 0.32
CA ARG A 65 6.98 -9.09 0.07
C ARG A 65 7.27 -10.57 -0.08
N SER A 66 6.70 -11.43 0.77
CA SER A 66 6.90 -12.88 0.67
C SER A 66 6.33 -13.48 -0.62
N GLN A 67 5.46 -12.74 -1.33
CA GLN A 67 4.89 -13.11 -2.62
C GLN A 67 5.49 -12.31 -3.79
N GLY A 68 6.51 -11.49 -3.56
CA GLY A 68 7.18 -10.70 -4.59
C GLY A 68 6.42 -9.47 -5.11
N LYS A 69 5.32 -9.08 -4.44
CA LYS A 69 4.37 -8.03 -4.88
C LYS A 69 4.69 -6.64 -4.34
N CYS A 70 5.46 -6.58 -3.26
CA CYS A 70 5.94 -5.34 -2.65
C CYS A 70 7.46 -5.32 -2.71
N LYS A 71 8.03 -4.30 -3.38
CA LYS A 71 9.47 -4.02 -3.33
C LYS A 71 9.79 -3.05 -2.21
N GLU A 72 9.01 -1.97 -2.13
CA GLU A 72 9.20 -0.88 -1.17
C GLU A 72 7.86 -0.41 -0.61
N TRP A 73 7.90 0.08 0.63
CA TRP A 73 6.77 0.81 1.21
C TRP A 73 6.87 2.27 0.77
N PRO A 74 5.75 2.94 0.39
CA PRO A 74 5.77 4.34 -0.01
C PRO A 74 5.89 5.26 1.22
N SER A 75 7.07 5.28 1.85
CA SER A 75 7.48 6.29 2.83
C SER A 75 8.30 7.38 2.14
N ALA A 76 8.29 8.57 2.74
CA ALA A 76 9.03 9.75 2.28
C ALA A 76 10.53 9.49 2.08
#